data_AF-A0A955WNN9-F1
#
_entry.id   AF-A0A955WNN9-F1
#
_cell.length_a   1.000
_cell.length_b   1.000
_cell.length_c   1.000
_cell.angle_alpha   90.00
_cell.angle_beta   90.00
_cell.angle_gamma   90.00
#
_symmetry.space_group_name_H-M   'P 1'
#
loop_
_entity.id
_entity.type
_entity.pdbx_description
1 polymer ?
#
loop_
_entity_poly.entity_id
_entity_poly.type
_entity_poly.pdbx_seq_one_letter_code
_entity_poly.pdbx_strand_id
1 'polypeptide(L)'
;MKPIILATGHAASGLRARRGDYPEWFAAGLGRPIERFAVLDAPNEPPLPDPTLVDGLLITGSAASVHHRARWSVRAGEWAARVI
;
A
#
# COMPACT_ATOMS: atom_id res chain seq x y z
N MET A 1 1.35 -3.72 16.18
CA MET A 1 0.18 -3.49 15.29
C MET A 1 0.08 -4.64 14.26
N LYS A 2 -0.80 -4.56 13.26
CA LYS A 2 -0.72 -5.46 12.08
C LYS A 2 0.26 -4.82 11.08
N PRO A 3 1.09 -5.59 10.36
CA PRO A 3 1.89 -5.05 9.26
C PRO A 3 0.98 -4.36 8.23
N ILE A 4 1.48 -3.29 7.62
CA ILE A 4 0.72 -2.43 6.73
C ILE A 4 1.04 -2.77 5.27
N ILE A 5 0.00 -2.91 4.45
CA ILE A 5 0.10 -2.84 2.99
C ILE A 5 -0.36 -1.44 2.57
N LEU A 6 0.58 -0.62 2.12
CA LEU A 6 0.32 0.67 1.51
C LEU A 6 0.04 0.47 0.02
N ALA A 7 -1.23 0.41 -0.33
CA ALA A 7 -1.69 0.31 -1.71
C ALA A 7 -1.50 1.66 -2.41
N THR A 8 -0.72 1.68 -3.49
CA THR A 8 -0.38 2.88 -4.27
C THR A 8 -1.26 3.04 -5.52
N GLY A 9 -2.44 2.43 -5.49
CA GLY A 9 -3.41 2.37 -6.58
C GLY A 9 -3.99 0.98 -6.75
N HIS A 10 -4.57 0.74 -7.93
CA HIS A 10 -5.23 -0.51 -8.28
C HIS A 10 -4.64 -1.08 -9.56
N ALA A 11 -4.68 -2.42 -9.66
CA ALA A 11 -4.47 -3.10 -10.92
C ALA A 11 -5.48 -2.64 -11.98
N ALA A 12 -5.11 -2.77 -13.25
CA ALA A 12 -6.02 -2.48 -14.36
C ALA A 12 -7.34 -3.24 -14.19
N SER A 13 -8.47 -2.57 -14.46
CA SER A 13 -9.81 -3.05 -14.10
C SER A 13 -10.12 -4.48 -14.57
N GLY A 14 -9.72 -4.83 -15.80
CA GLY A 14 -9.90 -6.19 -16.34
C GLY A 14 -9.07 -7.26 -15.64
N LEU A 15 -7.88 -6.91 -15.13
CA LEU A 15 -7.07 -7.81 -14.33
C LEU A 15 -7.65 -7.93 -12.92
N ARG A 16 -8.05 -6.80 -12.32
CA ARG A 16 -8.65 -6.75 -10.99
C ARG A 16 -9.90 -7.62 -10.86
N ALA A 17 -10.79 -7.51 -11.83
CA ALA A 17 -12.03 -8.30 -11.87
C ALA A 17 -11.79 -9.83 -11.92
N ARG A 18 -10.65 -10.26 -12.47
CA ARG A 18 -10.34 -11.68 -12.70
C ARG A 18 -9.38 -12.28 -11.68
N ARG A 19 -8.52 -11.46 -11.09
CA ARG A 19 -7.39 -11.91 -10.27
C ARG A 19 -7.34 -11.27 -8.89
N GLY A 20 -8.22 -10.32 -8.56
CA GLY A 20 -8.07 -9.51 -7.35
C GLY A 20 -7.08 -8.36 -7.55
N ASP A 21 -6.70 -7.67 -6.50
CA ASP A 21 -5.88 -6.47 -6.56
C ASP A 21 -4.53 -6.65 -5.85
N TYR A 22 -3.71 -5.61 -5.85
CA TYR A 22 -2.37 -5.67 -5.27
C TYR A 22 -2.33 -6.13 -3.81
N PRO A 23 -3.21 -5.66 -2.89
CA PRO A 23 -3.15 -6.11 -1.50
C PRO A 23 -3.35 -7.62 -1.35
N GLU A 24 -4.32 -8.19 -2.08
CA GLU A 24 -4.58 -9.63 -2.04
C GLU A 24 -3.39 -10.42 -2.59
N TRP A 25 -2.74 -9.93 -3.65
CA TRP A 25 -1.56 -10.60 -4.22
C TRP A 25 -0.36 -10.59 -3.28
N PHE A 26 -0.12 -9.48 -2.59
CA PHE A 26 0.94 -9.38 -1.60
C PHE A 26 0.69 -10.31 -0.41
N ALA A 27 -0.53 -10.32 0.13
CA ALA A 27 -0.89 -11.24 1.21
C ALA A 27 -0.73 -12.71 0.77
N ALA A 28 -1.22 -13.06 -0.42
CA ALA A 28 -1.07 -14.40 -0.99
C ALA A 28 0.40 -14.80 -1.20
N GLY A 29 1.24 -13.89 -1.72
CA GLY A 29 2.67 -14.12 -1.91
C GLY A 29 3.43 -14.37 -0.60
N LEU A 30 2.93 -13.84 0.51
CA LEU A 30 3.44 -14.11 1.85
C LEU A 30 2.82 -15.35 2.52
N GLY A 31 1.91 -16.06 1.84
CA GLY A 31 1.19 -17.21 2.41
C GLY A 31 0.33 -16.84 3.61
N ARG A 32 -0.20 -15.61 3.65
CA ARG A 32 -0.97 -15.05 4.76
C ARG A 32 -2.33 -14.55 4.24
N PRO A 33 -3.41 -14.68 5.02
CA PRO A 33 -4.69 -14.11 4.63
C PRO A 33 -4.67 -12.58 4.81
N ILE A 34 -5.44 -11.85 3.98
CA ILE A 34 -5.37 -10.38 3.89
C ILE A 34 -5.72 -9.68 5.21
N GLU A 35 -6.55 -10.32 6.04
CA GLU A 35 -6.98 -9.82 7.35
C GLU A 35 -5.83 -9.74 8.37
N ARG A 36 -4.67 -10.35 8.07
CA ARG A 36 -3.45 -10.18 8.87
C ARG A 36 -2.73 -8.87 8.61
N PHE A 37 -3.15 -8.11 7.60
CA PHE A 37 -2.57 -6.83 7.24
C PHE A 37 -3.57 -5.69 7.47
N ALA A 38 -3.06 -4.50 7.73
CA ALA A 38 -3.84 -3.27 7.59
C ALA A 38 -3.59 -2.71 6.18
N VAL A 39 -4.64 -2.47 5.39
CA VAL A 39 -4.51 -1.94 4.03
C VAL A 39 -4.81 -0.45 4.05
N LEU A 40 -3.86 0.36 3.56
CA LEU A 40 -4.00 1.81 3.41
C LEU A 40 -3.96 2.18 1.92
N ASP A 41 -5.02 2.81 1.43
CA ASP A 41 -5.13 3.28 0.05
C ASP A 41 -4.51 4.67 -0.12
N ALA A 42 -3.22 4.73 -0.44
CA ALA A 42 -2.46 5.98 -0.47
C ALA A 42 -3.08 7.06 -1.38
N PRO A 43 -3.55 6.76 -2.62
CA PRO A 43 -4.26 7.73 -3.45
C PRO A 43 -5.46 8.42 -2.79
N ASN A 44 -6.18 7.73 -1.91
CA ASN A 44 -7.31 8.29 -1.16
C ASN A 44 -6.90 8.97 0.16
N GLU A 45 -5.59 9.19 0.35
CA GLU A 45 -4.99 9.96 1.44
C GLU A 45 -5.52 9.62 2.86
N PRO A 46 -5.58 8.34 3.27
CA PRO A 46 -6.03 7.98 4.60
C PRO A 46 -5.13 8.60 5.68
N PRO A 47 -5.62 8.69 6.92
CA PRO A 47 -4.76 8.93 8.07
C PRO A 47 -3.60 7.93 8.07
N LEU A 48 -2.39 8.43 8.24
CA LEU A 48 -1.20 7.61 8.35
C LEU A 48 -0.88 7.47 9.84
N PRO A 49 -0.65 6.24 10.36
CA PRO A 49 -0.30 6.05 11.76
C PRO A 49 1.10 6.61 12.04
N ASP A 50 1.46 6.69 13.33
CA ASP A 50 2.83 6.99 13.72
C ASP A 50 3.78 5.95 13.08
N PRO A 51 4.73 6.38 12.23
CA PRO A 51 5.61 5.46 11.51
C PRO A 51 6.51 4.64 12.44
N THR A 52 6.76 5.10 13.67
CA THR A 52 7.59 4.38 14.65
C THR A 52 6.88 3.18 15.29
N LEU A 53 5.56 3.06 15.09
CA LEU A 53 4.74 1.98 15.63
C LEU A 53 4.40 0.90 14.59
N VAL A 54 4.92 1.02 13.36
CA VAL A 54 4.63 0.12 12.25
C VAL A 54 5.54 -1.11 12.34
N ASP A 55 4.97 -2.30 12.55
CA ASP A 55 5.76 -3.54 12.70
C ASP A 55 6.30 -4.10 11.36
N GLY A 56 5.85 -3.53 10.24
CA GLY A 56 6.27 -3.90 8.90
C GLY A 56 5.48 -3.15 7.84
N LEU A 57 6.16 -2.72 6.78
CA LEU A 57 5.56 -1.96 5.69
C LEU A 57 5.80 -2.66 4.35
N LEU A 58 4.72 -2.94 3.63
CA LEU A 58 4.73 -3.37 2.23
C LEU A 58 4.15 -2.25 1.38
N ILE A 59 4.82 -1.91 0.28
CA ILE A 59 4.34 -0.87 -0.65
C ILE A 59 4.08 -1.56 -1.98
N THR A 60 2.85 -1.42 -2.50
CA THR A 60 2.51 -2.01 -3.80
C THR A 60 3.11 -1.22 -4.96
N GLY A 61 3.15 -1.83 -6.14
CA GLY A 61 3.38 -1.09 -7.39
C GLY A 61 2.22 -0.16 -7.73
N SER A 62 2.49 0.83 -8.60
CA SER A 62 1.52 1.81 -9.06
C SER A 62 1.59 1.99 -10.57
N ALA A 63 0.46 2.32 -11.20
CA ALA A 63 0.43 2.87 -12.55
C ALA A 63 0.79 4.37 -12.58
N ALA A 64 0.83 5.03 -11.42
CA ALA A 64 1.22 6.43 -11.31
C ALA A 64 2.74 6.59 -11.34
N SER A 65 3.22 7.55 -12.13
CA SER A 65 4.64 7.90 -12.18
C SER A 65 5.03 8.79 -10.99
N VAL A 66 6.16 8.47 -10.35
CA VAL A 66 6.78 9.30 -9.30
C VAL A 66 7.20 10.68 -9.82
N HIS A 67 7.45 10.82 -11.12
CA HIS A 67 7.81 12.09 -11.74
C HIS A 67 6.68 13.13 -11.68
N HIS A 68 5.42 12.68 -11.61
CA HIS A 68 4.28 13.58 -11.46
C HIS A 68 4.18 14.18 -10.06
N ARG A 69 4.92 13.65 -9.08
CA ARG A 69 4.97 14.14 -7.70
C ARG A 69 3.58 14.42 -7.12
N ALA A 70 2.62 13.54 -7.39
CA ALA A 70 1.26 13.67 -6.86
C ALA A 70 1.33 13.81 -5.32
N ARG A 71 0.48 14.66 -4.74
CA ARG A 71 0.52 14.98 -3.30
C ARG A 71 0.49 13.72 -2.43
N TRP A 72 -0.40 12.78 -2.73
CA TRP A 72 -0.49 11.50 -2.02
C TRP A 72 0.81 10.70 -2.10
N SER A 73 1.52 10.73 -3.24
CA SER A 73 2.74 9.97 -3.48
C SER A 73 3.91 10.55 -2.70
N VAL A 74 4.07 11.87 -2.70
CA VAL A 74 5.10 12.56 -1.90
C VAL A 74 4.84 12.35 -0.41
N ARG A 75 3.60 12.58 0.05
CA ARG A 75 3.20 12.37 1.45
C ARG A 75 3.45 10.94 1.92
N ALA A 76 3.06 9.96 1.11
CA ALA A 76 3.26 8.55 1.40
C ALA A 76 4.75 8.18 1.47
N GLY A 77 5.57 8.69 0.55
CA GLY A 77 7.01 8.47 0.54
C GLY A 77 7.72 9.07 1.75
N GLU A 78 7.37 10.31 2.12
CA GLU A 78 7.90 10.99 3.31
C GLU A 78 7.54 10.25 4.61
N TRP A 79 6.34 9.69 4.69
CA TRP A 79 5.93 8.86 5.82
C TRP A 79 6.67 7.52 5.84
N ALA A 80 6.74 6.83 4.70
CA ALA A 80 7.41 5.54 4.56
C ALA A 80 8.90 5.61 4.90
N ALA A 81 9.57 6.72 4.57
CA ALA A 81 10.97 6.96 4.90
C ALA A 81 11.27 7.05 6.42
N ARG A 82 10.23 7.13 7.26
CA ARG A 82 10.35 7.20 8.73
C ARG A 82 9.94 5.90 9.43
N VAL A 83 9.53 4.87 8.69
CA VAL A 83 9.25 3.55 9.27
C VAL A 83 10.60 2.86 9.55
N ILE A 84 10.76 2.31 10.76
CA ILE A 84 12.02 1.75 11.30
C ILE A 84 11.88 0.25 11.52
#